data_AF-A0A4C1XVR8-F1
#
_entry.id   AF-A0A4C1XVR8-F1
#
_cell.length_a   1.000
_cell.length_b   1.000
_cell.length_c   1.000
_cell.angle_alpha   90.00
_cell.angle_beta   90.00
_cell.angle_gamma   90.00
#
_symmetry.space_group_name_H-M   'P 1'
#
loop_
_entity.id
_entity.type
_entity.pdbx_description
1 polymer ?
#
loop_
_entity_poly.entity_id
_entity_poly.type
_entity_poly.pdbx_seq_one_letter_code
_entity_poly.pdbx_strand_id
1 'polypeptide(L)'
;MIGRKSKMSLLNKRTLYTMCIRPVMTYACPVFAHAAPIALQDLQVIQNKFCRRATGAQWYVKNSVLHRDLELPTLSKFMKDASERFFSIAINHTNPLISAAASYEAPPENHFLRRPRNALSDLPDDLTAEVEELNKALENLME
;
A
#
# COMPACT_ATOMS: atom_id res chain seq x y z
N MET A 1 -7.34 -0.23 -22.92
CA MET A 1 -7.28 1.21 -22.57
C MET A 1 -5.95 1.67 -21.98
N ILE A 2 -5.29 0.93 -21.06
CA ILE A 2 -4.08 1.40 -20.34
C ILE A 2 -2.76 0.85 -20.93
N GLY A 3 -2.78 0.47 -22.21
CA GLY A 3 -1.60 -0.12 -22.85
C GLY A 3 -0.52 0.90 -23.22
N ARG A 4 0.68 0.40 -23.54
CA ARG A 4 1.81 1.21 -24.05
C ARG A 4 1.45 2.02 -25.29
N LYS A 5 0.65 1.45 -26.20
CA LYS A 5 0.21 2.10 -27.44
C LYS A 5 -1.03 3.01 -27.25
N SER A 6 -1.52 3.19 -26.02
CA SER A 6 -2.67 4.04 -25.75
C SER A 6 -2.27 5.51 -25.84
N LYS A 7 -3.06 6.32 -26.56
CA LYS A 7 -2.88 7.78 -26.70
C LYS A 7 -3.22 8.58 -25.42
N MET A 8 -3.69 7.90 -24.38
CA MET A 8 -4.10 8.52 -23.12
C MET A 8 -2.88 9.05 -22.33
N SER A 9 -3.01 10.25 -21.74
CA SER A 9 -1.97 10.85 -20.91
C SER A 9 -1.66 9.99 -19.67
N LEU A 10 -0.44 10.15 -19.11
CA LEU A 10 -0.05 9.45 -17.88
C LEU A 10 -0.96 9.80 -16.71
N LEU A 11 -1.36 11.07 -16.60
CA LEU A 11 -2.30 11.54 -15.57
C LEU A 11 -3.64 10.79 -15.65
N ASN A 12 -4.22 10.65 -16.85
CA ASN A 12 -5.49 9.94 -17.00
C ASN A 12 -5.34 8.44 -16.69
N LYS A 13 -4.20 7.82 -17.02
CA LYS A 13 -3.90 6.44 -16.61
C LYS A 13 -3.79 6.30 -15.09
N ARG A 14 -3.12 7.25 -14.43
CA ARG A 14 -3.03 7.31 -12.96
C ARG A 14 -4.41 7.47 -12.32
N THR A 15 -5.23 8.37 -12.83
CA THR A 15 -6.61 8.57 -12.34
C THR A 15 -7.43 7.30 -12.46
N LEU A 16 -7.38 6.60 -13.60
CA LEU A 16 -8.09 5.34 -13.78
C LEU A 16 -7.63 4.27 -12.78
N TYR A 17 -6.32 4.17 -12.52
CA TYR A 17 -5.82 3.27 -11.49
C TYR A 17 -6.33 3.62 -10.10
N THR A 18 -6.25 4.90 -9.71
CA THR A 18 -6.69 5.37 -8.40
C THR A 18 -8.19 5.18 -8.19
N MET A 19 -9.02 5.42 -9.22
CA MET A 19 -10.47 5.41 -9.10
C MET A 19 -11.09 4.03 -9.29
N CYS A 20 -10.53 3.18 -10.15
CA CYS A 20 -11.16 1.89 -10.50
C CYS A 20 -10.37 0.68 -10.02
N ILE A 21 -9.04 0.69 -10.16
CA ILE A 21 -8.22 -0.51 -9.91
C ILE A 21 -7.84 -0.60 -8.43
N ARG A 22 -7.36 0.50 -7.84
CA ARG A 22 -6.93 0.54 -6.44
C ARG A 22 -8.05 0.12 -5.49
N PRO A 23 -9.29 0.66 -5.56
CA PRO A 23 -10.34 0.28 -4.63
C PRO A 23 -10.68 -1.21 -4.70
N VAL A 24 -10.62 -1.82 -5.89
CA VAL A 24 -10.85 -3.26 -6.07
C VAL A 24 -9.73 -4.10 -5.44
N MET A 25 -8.48 -3.65 -5.52
CA MET A 25 -7.35 -4.35 -4.88
C MET A 25 -7.32 -4.15 -3.37
N THR A 26 -7.76 -2.99 -2.87
CA THR A 26 -7.62 -2.57 -1.47
C THR A 26 -8.95 -2.53 -0.72
N TYR A 27 -10.02 -3.12 -1.24
CA TYR A 27 -11.37 -3.01 -0.64
C TYR A 27 -11.41 -3.55 0.80
N ALA A 28 -10.65 -4.62 1.08
CA ALA A 28 -10.56 -5.25 2.39
C ALA A 28 -9.29 -4.85 3.14
N CYS A 29 -8.72 -3.68 2.84
CA CYS A 29 -7.47 -3.22 3.44
C CYS A 29 -7.45 -3.26 4.99
N PRO A 30 -8.48 -2.80 5.72
CA PRO A 30 -8.47 -2.89 7.19
C PRO A 30 -8.43 -4.33 7.73
N VAL A 31 -8.99 -5.28 6.98
CA VAL A 31 -8.95 -6.72 7.31
C VAL A 31 -7.59 -7.32 6.98
N PHE A 32 -6.97 -6.86 5.88
CA PHE A 32 -5.64 -7.27 5.45
C PHE A 32 -4.51 -6.78 6.35
N ALA A 33 -4.79 -5.97 7.37
CA ALA A 33 -3.89 -5.74 8.49
C ALA A 33 -3.36 -7.04 9.10
N HIS A 34 -4.06 -8.18 8.92
CA HIS A 34 -3.63 -9.50 9.37
C HIS A 34 -3.25 -10.47 8.24
N ALA A 35 -3.10 -9.98 7.00
CA ALA A 35 -2.78 -10.82 5.85
C ALA A 35 -1.33 -11.30 5.88
N ALA A 36 -1.08 -12.46 5.26
CA ALA A 36 0.29 -12.94 5.09
C ALA A 36 1.08 -12.00 4.15
N PRO A 37 2.36 -11.72 4.43
CA PRO A 37 3.17 -10.78 3.65
C PRO A 37 3.30 -11.18 2.16
N ILE A 38 3.24 -12.48 1.86
CA ILE A 38 3.27 -13.02 0.49
C ILE A 38 2.09 -12.49 -0.34
N ALA A 39 0.89 -12.42 0.25
CA ALA A 39 -0.28 -11.91 -0.45
C ALA A 39 -0.17 -10.40 -0.73
N LEU A 40 0.44 -9.64 0.19
CA LEU A 40 0.73 -8.22 -0.01
C LEU A 40 1.74 -8.01 -1.15
N GLN A 41 2.77 -8.87 -1.21
CA GLN A 41 3.76 -8.84 -2.28
C GLN A 41 3.13 -9.11 -3.66
N ASP A 42 2.21 -10.07 -3.76
CA ASP A 42 1.49 -10.35 -5.02
C ASP A 42 0.69 -9.14 -5.51
N LEU A 43 0.01 -8.43 -4.59
CA LEU A 43 -0.71 -7.21 -4.93
C LEU A 43 0.24 -6.08 -5.36
N GLN A 44 1.40 -5.95 -4.71
CA GLN A 44 2.44 -5.02 -5.13
C GLN A 44 2.99 -5.36 -6.53
N VAL A 45 3.12 -6.65 -6.87
CA VAL A 45 3.50 -7.09 -8.22
C VAL A 45 2.46 -6.66 -9.26
N ILE A 46 1.17 -6.72 -8.94
CA ILE A 46 0.10 -6.22 -9.82
C ILE A 46 0.24 -4.71 -10.03
N GLN A 47 0.47 -3.93 -8.97
CA GLN A 47 0.74 -2.50 -9.08
C GLN A 47 1.98 -2.20 -9.93
N ASN A 48 3.08 -2.91 -9.71
CA ASN A 48 4.33 -2.73 -10.47
C ASN A 48 4.12 -2.99 -11.98
N LYS A 49 3.37 -4.05 -12.31
CA LYS A 49 2.98 -4.37 -13.70
C LYS A 49 2.12 -3.26 -14.31
N PHE A 50 1.20 -2.69 -13.53
CA PHE A 50 0.41 -1.54 -13.95
C PHE A 50 1.30 -0.33 -14.28
N CYS A 51 2.18 0.07 -13.35
CA CYS A 51 3.08 1.22 -13.51
C CYS A 51 3.93 1.09 -14.78
N ARG A 52 4.54 -0.07 -15.01
CA ARG A 52 5.34 -0.36 -16.22
C ARG A 52 4.52 -0.31 -17.49
N ARG A 53 3.30 -0.85 -17.47
CA ARG A 53 2.42 -0.85 -18.66
C ARG A 53 1.91 0.55 -18.98
N ALA A 54 1.65 1.37 -17.96
CA ALA A 54 1.16 2.74 -18.11
C ALA A 54 2.23 3.67 -18.69
N THR A 55 3.46 3.58 -18.19
CA THR A 55 4.64 4.35 -18.63
C THR A 55 5.26 3.81 -19.92
N GLY A 56 5.12 2.51 -20.19
CA GLY A 56 5.82 1.86 -21.28
C GLY A 56 7.32 1.67 -21.03
N ALA A 57 7.72 1.69 -19.76
CA ALA A 57 9.10 1.61 -19.31
C ALA A 57 9.74 0.25 -19.59
N GLN A 58 11.03 0.27 -19.93
CA GLN A 58 11.87 -0.90 -20.13
C GLN A 58 12.16 -1.62 -18.80
N TRP A 59 12.54 -2.90 -18.89
CA TRP A 59 12.74 -3.78 -17.74
C TRP A 59 13.78 -3.26 -16.73
N TYR A 60 14.83 -2.58 -17.19
CA TYR A 60 15.92 -2.06 -16.37
C TYR A 60 15.57 -0.79 -15.56
N VAL A 61 14.44 -0.15 -15.84
CA VAL A 61 13.99 1.01 -15.04
C VAL A 61 13.55 0.51 -13.67
N LYS A 62 14.10 1.11 -12.59
CA LYS A 62 13.76 0.72 -11.20
C LYS A 62 12.28 1.01 -10.89
N ASN A 63 11.65 0.14 -10.10
CA ASN A 63 10.25 0.33 -9.69
C ASN A 63 10.08 1.57 -8.80
N SER A 64 11.05 1.87 -7.93
CA SER A 64 11.03 3.06 -7.06
C SER A 64 10.90 4.36 -7.86
N VAL A 65 11.64 4.49 -8.97
CA VAL A 65 11.54 5.62 -9.90
C VAL A 65 10.14 5.71 -10.54
N LEU A 66 9.58 4.58 -10.98
CA LEU A 66 8.24 4.57 -11.58
C LEU A 66 7.15 5.00 -10.58
N HIS A 67 7.28 4.60 -9.32
CA HIS A 67 6.37 4.99 -8.25
C HIS A 67 6.44 6.49 -7.96
N ARG A 68 7.66 7.04 -7.93
CA ARG A 68 7.89 8.48 -7.79
C ARG A 68 7.29 9.27 -8.95
N ASP A 69 7.61 8.90 -10.20
CA ASP A 69 7.19 9.64 -11.39
C ASP A 69 5.66 9.58 -11.62
N LEU A 70 5.01 8.49 -11.19
CA LEU A 70 3.55 8.38 -11.22
C LEU A 70 2.89 8.97 -9.97
N GLU A 71 3.68 9.42 -8.97
CA GLU A 71 3.23 9.87 -7.65
C GLU A 71 2.23 8.87 -7.04
N LEU A 72 2.60 7.59 -7.09
CA LEU A 72 1.78 6.49 -6.58
C LEU A 72 2.44 5.89 -5.33
N PRO A 73 1.78 5.94 -4.16
CA PRO A 73 2.27 5.21 -3.00
C PRO A 73 2.32 3.72 -3.32
N THR A 74 3.31 3.03 -2.78
CA THR A 74 3.33 1.57 -2.72
C THR A 74 2.09 1.08 -1.98
N LEU A 75 1.64 -0.11 -2.33
CA LEU A 75 0.43 -0.68 -1.76
C LEU A 75 0.57 -0.91 -0.26
N SER A 76 1.73 -1.41 0.19
CA SER A 76 2.05 -1.59 1.62
C SER A 76 1.83 -0.29 2.41
N LYS A 77 2.41 0.83 1.94
CA LYS A 77 2.21 2.17 2.52
C LYS A 77 0.74 2.60 2.53
N PHE A 78 0.08 2.55 1.38
CA PHE A 78 -1.34 2.93 1.28
C PHE A 78 -2.20 2.10 2.23
N MET A 79 -1.88 0.80 2.38
CA MET A 79 -2.62 -0.09 3.23
C MET A 79 -2.42 0.20 4.72
N LYS A 80 -1.18 0.52 5.12
CA LYS A 80 -0.88 0.98 6.47
C LYS A 80 -1.65 2.26 6.79
N ASP A 81 -1.54 3.29 5.95
CA ASP A 81 -2.22 4.57 6.14
C ASP A 81 -3.75 4.40 6.21
N ALA A 82 -4.33 3.58 5.33
CA ALA A 82 -5.77 3.33 5.31
C ALA A 82 -6.24 2.57 6.56
N SER A 83 -5.45 1.61 7.03
CA SER A 83 -5.78 0.82 8.22
C SER A 83 -5.65 1.64 9.49
N GLU A 84 -4.59 2.45 9.64
CA GLU A 84 -4.44 3.38 10.77
C GLU A 84 -5.61 4.36 10.87
N ARG A 85 -6.05 4.91 9.73
CA ARG A 85 -7.25 5.76 9.68
C ARG A 85 -8.51 5.01 10.11
N PHE A 86 -8.65 3.75 9.72
CA PHE A 86 -9.80 2.94 10.13
C PHE A 86 -9.78 2.64 11.64
N PHE A 87 -8.65 2.18 12.17
CA PHE A 87 -8.52 1.81 13.58
C PHE A 87 -8.58 3.03 14.52
N SER A 88 -8.03 4.19 14.12
CA SER A 88 -8.15 5.42 14.92
C SER A 88 -9.60 5.88 15.08
N ILE A 89 -10.45 5.66 14.07
CA ILE A 89 -11.90 5.89 14.17
C ILE A 89 -12.55 4.82 15.06
N ALA A 90 -12.18 3.55 14.88
CA ALA A 90 -12.77 2.44 15.61
C ALA A 90 -12.50 2.48 17.13
N ILE A 91 -11.31 2.92 17.54
CA ILE A 91 -10.94 3.08 18.96
C ILE A 91 -11.85 4.10 19.66
N ASN A 92 -12.19 5.20 18.97
CA ASN A 92 -13.00 6.29 19.50
C ASN A 92 -14.51 6.09 19.28
N HIS A 93 -14.94 4.91 18.85
CA HIS A 93 -16.32 4.65 18.49
C HIS A 93 -17.24 4.55 19.72
N THR A 94 -18.46 5.11 19.65
CA THR A 94 -19.44 5.11 20.76
C THR A 94 -19.80 3.70 21.24
N ASN A 95 -19.79 2.71 20.34
CA ASN A 95 -20.05 1.31 20.67
C ASN A 95 -18.82 0.66 21.33
N PRO A 96 -18.92 0.21 22.60
CA PRO A 96 -17.79 -0.37 23.33
C PRO A 96 -17.28 -1.67 22.71
N LEU A 97 -18.12 -2.44 22.01
CA LEU A 97 -17.69 -3.69 21.35
C LEU A 97 -16.72 -3.43 20.20
N ILE A 98 -16.91 -2.32 19.47
CA ILE A 98 -16.06 -1.93 18.35
C ILE A 98 -14.73 -1.38 18.88
N SER A 99 -14.80 -0.53 19.91
CA SER A 99 -13.60 0.00 20.57
C SER A 99 -12.73 -1.12 21.16
N ALA A 100 -13.36 -2.10 21.84
CA ALA A 100 -12.66 -3.27 22.39
C ALA A 100 -12.06 -4.18 21.31
N ALA A 101 -12.71 -4.33 20.16
CA ALA A 101 -12.17 -5.09 19.04
C ALA A 101 -10.97 -4.38 18.39
N ALA A 102 -10.99 -3.05 18.32
CA ALA A 102 -9.92 -2.24 17.74
C ALA A 102 -8.66 -2.17 18.63
N SER A 103 -8.82 -2.22 19.95
CA SER A 103 -7.72 -2.24 20.92
C SER A 103 -7.17 -3.63 21.24
N TYR A 104 -7.57 -4.66 20.47
CA TYR A 104 -7.12 -6.02 20.69
C TYR A 104 -5.63 -6.19 20.38
N GLU A 105 -4.87 -6.65 21.37
CA GLU A 105 -3.47 -7.02 21.22
C GLU A 105 -3.33 -8.55 21.28
N ALA A 106 -2.60 -9.12 20.32
CA ALA A 106 -2.36 -10.56 20.30
C ALA A 106 -1.43 -10.94 21.47
N PRO A 107 -1.72 -12.02 22.22
CA PRO A 107 -0.83 -12.49 23.28
C PRO A 107 0.57 -12.83 22.74
N PRO A 108 1.64 -12.67 23.56
CA PRO A 108 3.01 -12.97 23.15
C PRO A 108 3.19 -14.44 22.71
N GLU A 109 4.21 -14.70 21.88
CA GLU A 109 4.46 -15.93 21.11
C GLU A 109 4.51 -17.25 21.90
N ASN A 110 4.47 -17.20 23.23
CA ASN A 110 4.56 -18.34 24.15
C ASN A 110 3.28 -19.21 24.20
N HIS A 111 2.31 -18.96 23.31
CA HIS A 111 1.04 -19.68 23.29
C HIS A 111 0.96 -20.64 22.11
N PHE A 112 0.57 -21.89 22.37
CA PHE A 112 0.45 -22.98 21.37
C PHE A 112 -0.59 -22.71 20.25
N LEU A 113 -1.28 -21.56 20.28
CA LEU A 113 -2.29 -21.16 19.31
C LEU A 113 -1.74 -20.04 18.42
N ARG A 114 -1.48 -20.35 17.15
CA ARG A 114 -1.08 -19.38 16.13
C ARG A 114 -2.23 -18.40 15.86
N ARG A 115 -2.05 -17.13 16.25
CA ARG A 115 -3.00 -16.04 15.94
C ARG A 115 -2.49 -15.21 14.74
N PRO A 116 -3.40 -14.59 13.96
CA PRO A 116 -2.99 -13.69 12.88
C PRO A 116 -2.20 -12.50 13.46
N ARG A 117 -0.99 -12.25 12.93
CA ARG A 117 -0.17 -11.10 13.34
C ARG A 117 -0.64 -9.82 12.67
N ASN A 118 -0.47 -8.68 13.32
CA ASN A 118 -0.72 -7.37 12.73
C ASN A 118 0.46 -7.03 11.79
N ALA A 119 0.27 -7.19 10.49
CA ALA A 119 1.19 -6.74 9.44
C ALA A 119 1.42 -5.22 9.45
N LEU A 120 0.58 -4.45 10.15
CA LEU A 120 0.75 -3.01 10.35
C LEU A 120 1.98 -2.67 11.22
N SER A 121 2.36 -3.57 12.12
CA SER A 121 3.50 -3.40 13.03
C SER A 121 4.84 -3.73 12.37
N ASP A 122 4.82 -4.37 11.19
CA ASP A 122 6.02 -4.81 10.50
C ASP A 122 6.76 -3.62 9.86
N LEU A 123 8.09 -3.73 9.77
CA LEU A 123 8.94 -2.73 9.12
C LEU A 123 8.49 -2.50 7.65
N PRO A 124 8.65 -1.29 7.08
CA PRO A 124 8.32 -1.08 5.67
C PRO A 124 9.22 -1.93 4.77
N ASP A 125 8.61 -2.46 3.71
CA ASP A 125 9.28 -3.25 2.69
C ASP A 125 10.37 -2.41 1.99
N ASP A 126 11.45 -3.04 1.50
CA ASP A 126 12.60 -2.37 0.86
C ASP A 126 12.19 -1.35 -0.21
N LEU A 127 11.22 -1.71 -1.05
CA LEU A 127 10.71 -0.81 -2.10
C LEU A 127 10.03 0.44 -1.52
N THR A 128 9.29 0.28 -0.43
CA THR A 128 8.61 1.39 0.25
C THR A 128 9.63 2.30 0.91
N ALA A 129 10.64 1.73 1.57
CA ALA A 129 11.74 2.49 2.16
C ALA A 129 12.50 3.30 1.08
N GLU A 130 12.88 2.68 -0.05
CA GLU A 130 13.55 3.39 -1.15
C GLU A 130 12.71 4.55 -1.69
N VAL A 131 11.40 4.36 -1.87
CA VAL A 131 10.51 5.42 -2.38
C VAL A 131 10.42 6.59 -1.41
N GLU A 132 10.37 6.32 -0.10
CA GLU A 132 10.35 7.36 0.92
C GLU A 132 11.67 8.12 1.00
N GLU A 133 12.80 7.43 0.93
CA GLU A 133 14.12 8.06 0.89
C GLU A 133 14.28 8.97 -0.34
N LEU A 134 13.84 8.51 -1.52
CA LEU A 134 13.88 9.32 -2.74
C LEU A 134 13.01 10.58 -2.64
N ASN A 135 11.85 10.48 -2.00
CA ASN A 135 10.98 11.65 -1.79
C ASN A 135 11.61 12.65 -0.82
N LYS A 136 12.16 12.18 0.31
CA LYS A 136 12.88 13.02 1.28
C LYS A 136 14.09 13.71 0.66
N ALA A 137 14.86 12.98 -0.15
CA ALA A 137 16.04 13.54 -0.81
C ALA A 137 15.68 14.68 -1.78
N LEU A 138 14.51 14.61 -2.44
CA LEU A 138 14.03 15.68 -3.31
C LEU A 138 13.53 16.89 -2.53
N GLU A 139 12.81 16.68 -1.43
CA GLU A 139 12.38 17.77 -0.54
C GLU A 139 13.59 18.56 -0.04
N ASN A 140 14.64 17.86 0.41
CA ASN A 140 15.89 18.48 0.87
C ASN A 140 16.68 19.21 -0.24
N LEU A 141 16.41 18.93 -1.53
CA LEU A 141 17.02 19.63 -2.67
C LEU A 141 16.20 20.84 -3.12
N MET A 142 14.96 20.95 -2.66
CA MET A 142 14.04 22.04 -2.98
C MET A 142 13.97 23.10 -1.88
N GLU A 143 14.45 22.79 -0.67
CA GLU A 143 14.78 23.74 0.41
C GLU A 143 16.12 24.44 0.17
#